data_AF-A0A2E8EDE4-F1
#
_entry.id   AF-A0A2E8EDE4-F1
#
_cell.length_a   1.000
_cell.length_b   1.000
_cell.length_c   1.000
_cell.angle_alpha   90.00
_cell.angle_beta   90.00
_cell.angle_gamma   90.00
#
_symmetry.space_group_name_H-M   'P 1'
#
loop_
_entity.id
_entity.type
_entity.pdbx_description
1 polymer ?
#
loop_
_entity_poly.entity_id
_entity_poly.type
_entity_poly.pdbx_seq_one_letter_code
_entity_poly.pdbx_strand_id
1 'polypeptide(L)' 'MLICEICGMEAIEAHNCSNCESQFCKECGDVMGKLCYDCQGWESESLTEDWEENWSRSWEGNEPH' A
#
# COMPACT_ATOMS: atom_id res chain seq x y z
N MET A 1 -16.78 -1.98 -25.70
CA MET A 1 -15.36 -1.79 -25.35
C MET A 1 -15.34 -1.56 -23.85
N LEU A 2 -14.49 -2.27 -23.11
CA LEU A 2 -14.43 -2.15 -21.65
C LEU A 2 -13.40 -1.06 -21.33
N ILE A 3 -13.73 -0.16 -20.40
CA ILE A 3 -12.81 0.90 -19.97
C ILE A 3 -12.41 0.58 -18.53
N CYS A 4 -11.11 0.71 -18.25
CA CYS A 4 -10.62 0.66 -16.88
C CYS A 4 -10.88 1.99 -16.20
N GLU A 5 -11.63 1.98 -15.09
CA GLU A 5 -11.95 3.18 -14.31
C GLU A 5 -10.75 3.72 -13.50
N ILE A 6 -9.68 2.92 -13.40
CA ILE A 6 -8.45 3.29 -12.67
C ILE A 6 -7.47 4.05 -13.57
N CYS A 7 -7.16 3.51 -14.75
CA CYS A 7 -6.20 4.14 -15.67
C CYS A 7 -6.86 4.91 -16.83
N GLY A 8 -8.18 4.80 -17.00
CA GLY A 8 -8.94 5.46 -18.07
C GLY A 8 -8.69 4.90 -19.47
N MET A 9 -7.94 3.79 -19.60
CA MET A 9 -7.62 3.18 -20.89
C MET A 9 -8.64 2.10 -21.27
N GLU A 10 -8.84 1.92 -22.58
CA GLU A 10 -9.62 0.82 -23.12
C GLU A 10 -8.89 -0.51 -22.89
N ALA A 11 -9.61 -1.49 -22.36
CA ALA A 11 -9.11 -2.82 -22.07
C ALA A 11 -9.91 -3.88 -22.84
N ILE A 12 -9.22 -4.94 -23.23
CA ILE A 12 -9.85 -6.13 -23.85
C ILE A 12 -10.70 -6.86 -22.80
N GLU A 13 -10.27 -6.82 -21.54
CA GLU A 13 -10.92 -7.46 -20.41
C GLU A 13 -10.84 -6.54 -19.18
N ALA A 14 -11.95 -6.39 -18.46
CA ALA A 14 -12.05 -5.64 -17.22
C ALA A 14 -12.79 -6.48 -16.18
N HIS A 15 -12.36 -6.36 -14.93
CA HIS A 15 -12.87 -7.07 -13.76
C HIS A 15 -13.39 -6.09 -12.73
N ASN A 16 -14.39 -6.47 -11.95
CA ASN A 16 -14.92 -5.61 -10.89
C ASN A 16 -14.20 -5.90 -9.57
N CYS A 17 -13.78 -4.86 -8.88
CA CYS A 17 -13.22 -5.00 -7.55
C CYS A 17 -14.32 -5.44 -6.58
N SER A 18 -14.03 -6.44 -5.75
CA SER A 18 -14.99 -6.96 -4.76
C SER A 18 -15.20 -6.00 -3.58
N ASN A 19 -14.35 -4.98 -3.43
CA ASN A 19 -14.41 -4.02 -2.32
C ASN A 19 -15.04 -2.69 -2.71
N CYS A 20 -14.61 -2.09 -3.83
CA CYS A 20 -15.10 -0.78 -4.29
C CYS A 20 -15.96 -0.83 -5.56
N GLU A 21 -16.19 -2.02 -6.13
CA GLU A 21 -17.00 -2.26 -7.34
C GLU A 21 -16.49 -1.60 -8.64
N SER A 22 -15.35 -0.89 -8.59
CA SER A 22 -14.72 -0.28 -9.76
C SER A 22 -14.23 -1.33 -10.78
N GLN A 23 -14.37 -1.01 -12.07
CA GLN A 23 -13.82 -1.78 -13.18
C GLN A 23 -12.31 -1.53 -13.34
N PHE A 24 -11.50 -2.58 -13.20
CA PHE A 24 -10.05 -2.54 -13.39
C PHE A 24 -9.60 -3.51 -14.49
N CYS A 25 -8.57 -3.14 -15.26
CA CYS A 25 -7.91 -4.07 -16.19
C CYS A 25 -6.89 -4.94 -15.45
N LYS A 26 -6.42 -6.02 -16.08
CA LYS A 26 -5.42 -6.94 -15.50
C LYS A 26 -4.12 -6.27 -14.98
N GLU A 27 -3.84 -5.03 -15.41
CA GLU A 27 -2.66 -4.25 -15.01
C GLU A 27 -2.93 -3.29 -13.84
N CYS A 28 -4.21 -3.09 -13.47
CA CYS A 28 -4.62 -2.17 -12.40
C CYS A 28 -5.20 -2.91 -11.18
N GLY A 29 -5.08 -4.24 -11.13
CA GLY A 29 -5.53 -5.04 -10.01
C GLY A 29 -5.20 -6.51 -10.17
N ASP A 30 -5.37 -7.25 -9.07
CA ASP A 30 -5.28 -8.70 -9.08
C ASP A 30 -6.60 -9.33 -9.55
N VAL A 31 -6.54 -9.96 -10.72
CA VAL A 31 -7.68 -10.69 -11.31
C VAL A 31 -8.06 -11.92 -10.48
N MET A 32 -7.08 -12.60 -9.87
CA MET A 32 -7.33 -13.79 -9.05
C MET A 32 -7.99 -13.40 -7.73
N GLY A 33 -7.48 -12.36 -7.07
CA GLY A 33 -8.04 -11.79 -5.85
C GLY A 33 -9.27 -10.89 -6.06
N LYS A 34 -9.65 -10.59 -7.30
CA LYS A 34 -10.72 -9.64 -7.66
C LYS A 34 -10.62 -8.32 -6.89
N LEU A 35 -9.42 -7.80 -6.78
CA LEU A 35 -9.09 -6.61 -6.00
C LEU A 35 -8.29 -5.64 -6.87
N CYS A 36 -8.75 -4.39 -6.97
CA CYS A 36 -7.95 -3.37 -7.62
C CYS A 36 -6.76 -2.97 -6.74
N TYR A 37 -5.68 -2.45 -7.32
CA TYR A 37 -4.49 -2.08 -6.56
C TYR A 37 -4.73 -0.95 -5.55
N ASP A 38 -5.71 -0.10 -5.80
CA ASP A 38 -6.14 0.94 -4.85
C ASP A 38 -6.72 0.32 -3.57
N CYS A 39 -7.54 -0.73 -3.71
CA CYS A 39 -8.14 -1.45 -2.58
C CYS A 39 -7.25 -2.55 -2.00
N GLN A 40 -6.33 -3.10 -2.79
CA GLN A 40 -5.36 -4.06 -2.30
C GLN A 40 -4.48 -3.43 -1.22
N GLY A 41 -4.40 -2.09 -1.22
CA GLY A 41 -3.57 -1.35 -0.30
C GLY A 41 -2.12 -1.60 -0.63
N TRP A 42 -1.30 -0.56 -0.56
CA TRP A 42 0.11 -0.80 -0.38
C TRP A 42 0.24 -1.37 1.03
N GLU A 43 0.17 -2.69 1.21
CA GLU A 43 0.72 -3.36 2.40
C GLU A 43 2.26 -3.23 2.40
N SER A 44 2.78 -2.04 2.07
CA SER A 44 4.13 -1.59 2.33
C SER A 44 4.14 -0.62 3.52
N GLU A 45 3.28 -0.84 4.51
CA GLU A 45 3.41 -0.23 5.84
C GLU A 45 3.44 -1.31 6.92
N SER A 46 4.19 -2.39 6.68
CA SER A 46 5.05 -2.90 7.74
C SER A 46 6.47 -2.38 7.51
N LEU A 47 6.63 -1.05 7.45
CA LEU A 47 7.80 -0.47 8.09
C LEU A 47 7.63 -0.82 9.56
N THR A 48 8.10 -2.00 9.96
CA THR A 48 8.61 -2.18 11.31
C THR A 48 9.75 -1.18 11.41
N GLU A 49 9.43 0.07 11.75
CA GLU A 49 10.31 0.95 12.48
C GLU A 49 10.59 0.26 13.82
N ASP A 50 11.43 -0.78 13.74
CA ASP A 50 12.31 -1.20 14.82
C ASP A 50 13.42 -0.13 14.92
N TRP A 51 13.01 1.14 15.00
CA TRP A 51 13.79 2.19 15.60
C TRP A 51 13.79 1.85 17.09
N GLU A 52 14.63 0.89 17.46
CA GLU A 52 15.08 0.73 18.83
C GLU A 52 15.60 2.11 19.26
N GLU A 53 14.76 2.83 19.99
CA GLU A 53 15.11 4.01 20.76
C GLU A 53 16.16 3.64 21.81
N ASN A 54 17.40 3.42 21.39
CA ASN A 54 18.56 3.35 22.26
C ASN A 54 19.37 4.64 22.16
N TRP A 55 18.69 5.78 22.32
CA TRP A 55 19.32 7.11 22.35
C TRP A 55 19.29 7.78 23.73
N SER A 56 18.89 7.06 24.78
CA SER A 56 18.96 7.57 26.15
C SER A 56 19.81 6.68 27.04
N ARG A 57 21.14 6.76 26.90
CA ARG A 57 22.02 6.58 28.05
C ARG A 57 23.39 7.22 27.88
N SER A 58 23.63 8.21 28.75
CA SER A 58 24.92 8.72 29.21
C SER A 58 25.53 9.91 28.45
N TRP A 59 24.79 11.01 28.33
CA TRP A 59 25.40 12.35 28.28
C TRP A 59 24.94 13.22 29.47
N GLU A 60 24.61 12.61 30.61
CA GLU A 60 24.44 13.36 31.84
C GLU A 60 25.76 13.31 32.61
N GLY A 61 26.53 14.39 32.42
CA GLY A 61 27.68 14.70 33.24
C GLY A 61 27.28 14.75 34.70
N ASN A 62 27.96 13.96 35.52
CA ASN A 62 27.97 14.12 36.95
C ASN A 62 29.37 14.55 37.36
N GLU A 63 29.71 15.81 37.10
CA GLU A 63 30.54 16.57 38.04
C GLU A 63 29.64 16.96 39.22
N PRO A 64 29.97 16.51 40.43
CA PRO A 64 30.01 17.46 41.53
C PRO A 64 31.17 17.19 42.50
N HIS A 65 31.95 18.26 42.70
CA HIS A 65 32.70 18.65 43.90
C HIS A 65 33.85 17.77 44.41
#